data_AF-A0A535F3L5-F1
#
_entry.id   AF-A0A535F3L5-F1
#
_cell.length_a   1.000
_cell.length_b   1.000
_cell.length_c   1.000
_cell.angle_alpha   90.00
_cell.angle_beta   90.00
_cell.angle_gamma   90.00
#
_symmetry.space_group_name_H-M   'P 1'
#
loop_
_entity.id
_entity.type
_entity.pdbx_description
1 polymer ?
#
loop_
_entity_poly.entity_id
_entity_poly.type
_entity_poly.pdbx_seq_one_letter_code
_entity_poly.pdbx_strand_id
1 'polypeptide(L)'
;MARQHPTARAGKKRTGTDELAGLTVPEVRRLLAIALPLPARSPEVRLAWSTFRRRKRLLARQSHYRRRALRQRARPSSHAPL
;
A
#
# COMPACT_ATOMS: atom_id res chain seq x y z
N MET A 1 -10.96 -32.73 -26.41
CA MET A 1 -10.43 -31.60 -25.63
C MET A 1 -11.57 -31.01 -24.81
N ALA A 2 -11.81 -31.54 -23.61
CA ALA A 2 -12.86 -31.07 -22.70
C ALA A 2 -12.21 -30.32 -21.54
N ARG A 3 -12.59 -29.06 -21.31
CA ARG A 3 -12.51 -28.43 -19.99
C ARG A 3 -13.73 -27.56 -19.78
N GLN A 4 -14.60 -28.06 -18.92
CA GLN A 4 -15.74 -27.37 -18.36
C GLN A 4 -15.42 -26.92 -16.93
N HIS A 5 -15.71 -25.64 -16.66
CA HIS A 5 -16.14 -24.98 -15.40
C HIS A 5 -15.11 -24.88 -14.22
N PRO A 6 -15.26 -23.97 -13.20
CA PRO A 6 -16.49 -23.26 -12.81
C PRO A 6 -16.38 -21.84 -12.16
N THR A 7 -17.58 -21.31 -11.86
CA THR A 7 -17.96 -20.32 -10.82
C THR A 7 -17.66 -18.83 -11.05
N ALA A 8 -18.58 -18.18 -11.77
CA ALA A 8 -18.84 -16.76 -11.58
C ALA A 8 -19.37 -16.52 -10.15
N ARG A 9 -18.49 -16.05 -9.25
CA ARG A 9 -18.94 -15.34 -8.05
C ARG A 9 -19.61 -14.06 -8.54
N ALA A 10 -20.94 -14.01 -8.47
CA ALA A 10 -21.74 -12.82 -8.73
C ALA A 10 -21.46 -11.77 -7.64
N GLY A 11 -20.29 -11.13 -7.72
CA GLY A 11 -20.05 -9.87 -7.05
C GLY A 11 -20.91 -8.83 -7.75
N LYS A 12 -21.87 -8.25 -7.03
CA LYS A 12 -22.63 -7.06 -7.44
C LYS A 12 -21.62 -6.04 -7.99
N LYS A 13 -21.58 -5.87 -9.32
CA LYS A 13 -20.70 -4.88 -9.96
C LYS A 13 -21.12 -3.51 -9.44
N ARG A 14 -20.22 -2.86 -8.72
CA ARG A 14 -20.35 -1.45 -8.35
C ARG A 14 -20.27 -0.69 -9.67
N THR A 15 -21.42 -0.30 -10.21
CA THR A 15 -21.54 0.40 -11.50
C THR A 15 -20.64 1.65 -11.57
N GLY A 16 -20.34 2.29 -10.43
CA GLY A 16 -19.46 3.46 -10.38
C GLY A 16 -17.97 3.19 -10.66
N THR A 17 -17.47 1.95 -10.73
CA THR A 17 -16.06 1.70 -11.07
C THR A 17 -15.81 1.56 -12.56
N ASP A 18 -16.82 1.23 -13.36
CA ASP A 18 -16.66 0.99 -14.81
C ASP A 18 -16.45 2.31 -15.57
N GLU A 19 -17.16 3.37 -15.18
CA GLU A 19 -16.96 4.72 -15.71
C GLU A 19 -15.59 5.31 -15.33
N LEU A 20 -15.09 4.98 -14.13
CA LEU A 20 -13.75 5.38 -13.69
C LEU A 20 -12.63 4.57 -14.37
N ALA A 21 -12.93 3.38 -14.90
CA ALA A 21 -11.96 2.53 -15.60
C ALA A 21 -11.54 3.11 -16.97
N GLY A 22 -12.41 3.94 -17.58
CA GLY A 22 -12.10 4.69 -18.80
C GLY A 22 -11.29 5.97 -18.56
N LEU A 23 -11.15 6.41 -17.31
CA LEU A 23 -10.41 7.62 -16.97
C LEU A 23 -8.96 7.28 -16.60
N THR A 24 -8.04 8.03 -17.19
CA THR A 24 -6.64 7.99 -16.81
C THR A 24 -6.45 8.56 -15.39
N VAL A 25 -5.38 8.15 -14.71
CA VAL A 25 -4.99 8.69 -13.39
C VAL A 25 -4.98 10.24 -13.34
N PRO A 26 -4.42 10.98 -14.33
CA PRO A 26 -4.47 12.44 -14.31
C PRO A 26 -5.89 13.00 -14.44
N GLU A 27 -6.79 12.35 -15.17
CA GLU A 27 -8.19 12.79 -15.32
C GLU A 27 -8.97 12.61 -14.03
N VAL A 28 -8.85 11.44 -13.38
CA VAL A 28 -9.44 11.22 -12.06
C VAL A 28 -8.92 12.25 -11.06
N ARG A 29 -7.62 12.57 -11.09
CA ARG A 29 -7.04 13.63 -10.24
C ARG A 29 -7.65 15.01 -10.49
N ARG A 30 -7.88 15.39 -11.77
CA ARG A 30 -8.51 16.68 -12.12
C ARG A 30 -9.95 16.73 -11.62
N LEU A 31 -10.73 15.67 -11.85
CA LEU A 31 -12.11 15.59 -11.37
C LEU A 31 -12.18 15.69 -9.84
N LEU A 32 -11.30 14.98 -9.13
CA LEU A 32 -11.23 15.08 -7.68
C LEU A 32 -10.81 16.48 -7.20
N ALA A 33 -9.92 17.17 -7.90
CA ALA A 33 -9.53 18.54 -7.55
C ALA A 33 -10.68 19.54 -7.73
N ILE A 34 -11.55 19.33 -8.72
CA ILE A 34 -12.72 20.16 -8.98
C ILE A 34 -13.85 19.83 -8.00
N ALA A 35 -14.19 18.54 -7.86
CA ALA A 35 -15.32 18.07 -7.08
C ALA A 35 -15.09 18.19 -5.57
N LEU A 36 -13.85 18.02 -5.11
CA LEU A 36 -13.45 18.19 -3.73
C LEU A 36 -12.42 19.32 -3.64
N PRO A 37 -12.85 20.60 -3.57
CA PRO A 37 -11.95 21.69 -3.29
C PRO A 37 -11.40 21.52 -1.86
N LEU A 38 -10.23 20.91 -1.73
CA LEU A 38 -9.56 20.80 -0.45
C LEU A 38 -9.11 22.20 -0.02
N PRO A 39 -9.30 22.58 1.26
CA PRO A 39 -8.75 23.82 1.76
C PRO A 39 -7.22 23.81 1.56
N ALA A 40 -6.67 25.00 1.31
CA ALA A 40 -5.22 25.17 1.20
C ALA A 40 -4.57 24.55 2.45
N ARG A 41 -3.81 23.46 2.24
CA ARG A 41 -3.20 22.76 3.38
C ARG A 41 -2.17 23.67 4.01
N SER A 42 -2.41 24.01 5.27
CA SER A 42 -1.49 24.85 6.02
C SER A 42 -0.07 24.24 5.99
N PRO A 43 1.00 25.06 5.94
CA PRO A 43 2.37 24.57 6.02
C PRO A 43 2.61 23.62 7.19
N GLU A 44 1.97 23.88 8.32
CA GLU A 44 2.03 23.10 9.56
C GLU A 44 1.49 21.68 9.35
N VAL A 45 0.33 21.54 8.69
CA VAL A 45 -0.24 20.21 8.36
C VAL A 45 0.69 19.43 7.43
N ARG A 46 1.31 20.09 6.44
CA ARG A 46 2.29 19.46 5.53
C ARG A 46 3.54 18.99 6.28
N LEU A 47 4.04 19.80 7.22
CA LEU A 47 5.18 19.46 8.07
C LEU A 47 4.85 18.30 9.01
N ALA A 48 3.69 18.35 9.68
CA ALA A 48 3.19 17.29 10.55
C ALA A 48 3.11 15.95 9.80
N TRP A 49 2.54 15.96 8.60
CA TRP A 49 2.45 14.76 7.75
C TRP A 49 3.83 14.23 7.34
N SER A 50 4.75 15.14 7.03
CA SER A 50 6.13 14.77 6.69
C SER A 50 6.87 14.14 7.87
N THR A 51 6.74 14.72 9.05
CA THR A 51 7.31 14.20 10.30
C THR A 51 6.70 12.85 10.68
N PHE A 52 5.39 12.71 10.60
CA PHE A 52 4.69 11.44 10.82
C PHE A 52 5.24 10.33 9.91
N ARG A 53 5.38 10.60 8.60
CA ARG A 53 5.92 9.61 7.65
C ARG A 53 7.36 9.23 7.97
N ARG A 54 8.23 10.20 8.29
CA ARG A 54 9.61 9.92 8.70
C ARG A 54 9.66 9.03 9.94
N ARG A 55 8.86 9.35 10.96
CA ARG A 55 8.74 8.54 12.19
C ARG A 55 8.27 7.12 11.88
N LYS A 56 7.22 6.95 11.09
CA LYS A 56 6.70 5.62 10.72
C LYS A 56 7.71 4.79 9.93
N ARG A 57 8.44 5.40 8.98
CA ARG A 57 9.52 4.72 8.25
C ARG A 57 10.64 4.27 9.18
N LEU A 58 11.04 5.11 10.14
CA LEU A 58 12.05 4.75 11.14
C LEU A 58 11.59 3.54 11.97
N LEU A 59 10.35 3.56 12.47
CA LEU A 59 9.78 2.44 13.24
C LEU A 59 9.74 1.15 12.42
N ALA A 60 9.36 1.23 11.13
CA ALA A 60 9.37 0.09 10.22
C ALA A 60 10.78 -0.49 10.04
N ARG A 61 11.80 0.37 9.85
CA ARG A 61 13.21 -0.04 9.79
C ARG A 61 13.65 -0.73 11.08
N GLN A 62 13.38 -0.12 12.24
CA GLN A 62 13.73 -0.71 13.54
C GLN A 62 13.06 -2.07 13.75
N SER A 63 11.78 -2.21 13.39
CA SER A 63 11.08 -3.49 13.46
C SER A 63 11.70 -4.53 12.51
N HIS A 64 12.06 -4.12 11.29
CA HIS A 64 12.74 -4.99 10.33
C HIS A 64 14.09 -5.48 10.87
N TYR A 65 14.94 -4.58 11.37
CA TYR A 65 16.25 -4.94 11.91
C TYR A 65 16.15 -5.82 13.16
N ARG A 66 15.22 -5.52 14.08
CA ARG A 66 14.95 -6.39 15.23
C ARG A 66 14.56 -7.81 14.79
N ARG A 67 13.64 -7.94 13.84
CA ARG A 67 13.23 -9.26 13.30
C ARG A 67 14.37 -9.96 12.60
N ARG A 68 15.20 -9.24 11.84
CA ARG A 68 16.38 -9.80 11.17
C ARG A 68 17.40 -10.32 12.18
N ALA A 69 17.70 -9.56 13.23
CA ALA A 69 18.62 -9.98 14.29
C ALA A 69 18.10 -11.22 15.04
N LEU A 70 16.79 -11.25 15.37
CA LEU A 70 16.17 -12.43 15.98
C LEU A 70 16.26 -13.66 15.07
N ARG A 71 15.99 -13.50 13.77
CA ARG A 71 16.16 -14.60 12.78
C ARG A 71 17.60 -15.07 12.68
N GLN A 72 18.58 -14.19 12.76
CA GLN A 72 19.99 -14.56 12.74
C GLN A 72 20.40 -15.32 14.00
N ARG A 73 19.91 -14.90 15.18
CA ARG A 73 20.14 -15.62 16.45
C ARG A 73 19.47 -16.98 16.49
N ALA A 74 18.26 -17.10 15.94
CA ALA A 74 17.52 -18.36 15.89
C ALA A 74 18.02 -19.30 14.78
N ARG A 75 18.95 -18.87 13.92
CA ARG A 75 19.54 -19.70 12.88
C ARG A 75 20.69 -20.49 13.54
N PRO A 76 20.53 -21.81 13.82
CA PRO A 76 21.62 -22.58 14.39
C PRO A 76 22.82 -22.51 13.44
N SER A 77 24.01 -22.32 14.01
CA SER A 77 25.27 -22.30 13.28
C SER A 77 25.51 -23.66 12.61
N SER A 78 25.13 -23.79 11.33
CA SER A 78 25.64 -24.86 10.47
C SER A 78 27.12 -24.60 10.16
N HIS A 79 27.97 -24.79 11.14
CA HIS A 79 29.41 -25.01 10.95
C HIS A 79 29.82 -26.08 11.96
N ALA A 80 29.61 -27.33 11.57
CA ALA A 80 30.38 -28.45 12.11
C ALA A 80 31.55 -28.65 11.13
N PRO A 81 32.80 -28.42 11.55
CA PRO A 81 33.94 -28.89 10.77
C PRO A 81 34.09 -30.40 11.00
N LEU A 82 34.36 -31.15 9.92
CA LEU A 82 35.00 -32.46 9.95
C LEU A 82 36.44 -32.27 9.50
#